data_AF-A0A945UBE0-F1
#
_entry.id   AF-A0A945UBE0-F1
#
_cell.length_a   1.000
_cell.length_b   1.000
_cell.length_c   1.000
_cell.angle_alpha   90.00
_cell.angle_beta   90.00
_cell.angle_gamma   90.00
#
_symmetry.space_group_name_H-M   'P 1'
#
loop_
_entity.id
_entity.type
_entity.pdbx_description
1 polymer ?
#
loop_
_entity_poly.entity_id
_entity_poly.type
_entity_poly.pdbx_seq_one_letter_code
_entity_poly.pdbx_strand_id
1 'polypeptide(L)'
;DDFHNFTALNIPENHPARAMHDTFYFPDGKVLRTHTSPVQIRTMLEQGAPIRMIAPGRVYRCDSDMTHTPMFHQVEGLVIDKGVSFANLKAVLNQFVEAFFEAPTQLRFRPSYFPFTEPSAEADVLLENGKWLEILGCGMVHPNVLRNVGIDPDVYQGYAFGMGIERLAMFRYGVDDLRLFFDNDLQFLRQFK
;
A
#
# COMPACT_ATOMS: atom_id res chain seq x y z
N ASP A 1 -7.09 -11.18 11.41
CA ASP A 1 -8.29 -12.00 11.13
C ASP A 1 -8.85 -11.59 9.78
N ASP A 2 -9.72 -12.42 9.20
CA ASP A 2 -10.33 -12.19 7.88
C ASP A 2 -11.06 -10.85 7.79
N PHE A 3 -11.80 -10.48 8.84
CA PHE A 3 -12.60 -9.26 8.84
C PHE A 3 -11.74 -8.02 8.59
N HIS A 4 -10.65 -7.85 9.35
CA HIS A 4 -9.78 -6.68 9.20
C HIS A 4 -8.93 -6.74 7.93
N ASN A 5 -8.62 -7.93 7.42
CA ASN A 5 -7.78 -8.09 6.23
C ASN A 5 -8.57 -8.00 4.92
N PHE A 6 -9.88 -8.26 4.94
CA PHE A 6 -10.66 -8.33 3.71
C PHE A 6 -12.04 -7.69 3.83
N THR A 7 -12.89 -8.18 4.74
CA THR A 7 -14.32 -7.81 4.79
C THR A 7 -14.51 -6.31 5.03
N ALA A 8 -13.82 -5.74 6.02
CA ALA A 8 -13.88 -4.32 6.33
C ALA A 8 -13.39 -3.43 5.17
N LEU A 9 -12.50 -3.98 4.32
CA LEU A 9 -11.90 -3.34 3.16
C LEU A 9 -12.71 -3.58 1.87
N ASN A 10 -13.98 -3.94 1.99
CA ASN A 10 -14.88 -4.13 0.84
C ASN A 10 -14.40 -5.21 -0.15
N ILE A 11 -13.60 -6.17 0.32
CA ILE A 11 -13.14 -7.33 -0.46
C ILE A 11 -14.14 -8.46 -0.19
N PRO A 12 -15.00 -8.89 -1.13
CA PRO A 12 -15.99 -9.94 -0.88
C PRO A 12 -15.36 -11.32 -0.75
N GLU A 13 -16.08 -12.30 -0.18
CA GLU A 13 -15.59 -13.67 0.05
C GLU A 13 -15.13 -14.39 -1.23
N ASN A 14 -15.79 -14.12 -2.35
CA ASN A 14 -15.46 -14.70 -3.65
C ASN A 14 -14.38 -13.93 -4.42
N HIS A 15 -13.74 -12.92 -3.81
CA HIS A 15 -12.71 -12.13 -4.45
C HIS A 15 -11.41 -12.94 -4.64
N PRO A 16 -10.73 -12.86 -5.81
CA PRO A 16 -9.49 -13.60 -6.06
C PRO A 16 -8.42 -13.41 -4.98
N ALA A 17 -8.25 -12.19 -4.47
CA ALA A 17 -7.29 -11.89 -3.39
C ALA A 17 -7.47 -12.71 -2.10
N ARG A 18 -8.64 -13.32 -1.87
CA ARG A 18 -8.89 -14.22 -0.74
C ARG A 18 -8.53 -15.68 -1.04
N ALA A 19 -8.17 -16.02 -2.27
CA ALA A 19 -7.89 -17.40 -2.64
C ALA A 19 -6.62 -17.92 -1.95
N MET A 20 -6.58 -19.24 -1.70
CA MET A 20 -5.45 -19.91 -1.04
C MET A 20 -4.14 -19.85 -1.83
N HIS A 21 -4.18 -19.54 -3.13
CA HIS A 21 -2.97 -19.37 -3.94
C HIS A 21 -2.34 -17.98 -3.78
N ASP A 22 -3.05 -17.01 -3.19
CA ASP A 22 -2.56 -15.64 -2.97
C ASP A 22 -2.30 -15.34 -1.49
N THR A 23 -3.04 -15.98 -0.58
CA THR A 23 -3.04 -15.69 0.87
C THR A 23 -2.68 -16.92 1.71
N PHE A 24 -1.82 -16.74 2.71
CA PHE A 24 -1.52 -17.76 3.71
C PHE A 24 -2.60 -17.83 4.80
N TYR A 25 -3.27 -18.98 4.89
CA TYR A 25 -4.28 -19.29 5.91
C TYR A 25 -3.74 -20.26 6.97
N PHE A 26 -4.16 -20.06 8.21
CA PHE A 26 -4.01 -21.01 9.31
C PHE A 26 -5.23 -21.95 9.39
N PRO A 27 -5.09 -23.16 9.97
CA PRO A 27 -6.21 -24.10 10.13
C PRO A 27 -7.41 -23.56 10.92
N ASP A 28 -7.20 -22.56 11.76
CA ASP A 28 -8.25 -21.90 12.56
C ASP A 28 -8.92 -20.72 11.84
N GLY A 29 -8.66 -20.54 10.55
CA GLY A 29 -9.23 -19.47 9.72
C GLY A 29 -8.55 -18.12 9.88
N LYS A 30 -7.49 -18.00 10.70
CA LYS A 30 -6.65 -16.79 10.73
C LYS A 30 -5.80 -16.69 9.46
N VAL A 31 -5.33 -15.48 9.16
CA VAL A 31 -4.51 -15.19 7.98
C VAL A 31 -3.24 -14.46 8.37
N LEU A 32 -2.15 -14.70 7.63
CA LEU A 32 -1.06 -13.74 7.59
C LEU A 32 -1.52 -12.54 6.76
N ARG A 33 -1.36 -11.34 7.30
CA ARG A 33 -1.84 -10.12 6.64
C ARG A 33 -1.16 -9.90 5.29
N THR A 34 -1.93 -9.58 4.27
CA THR A 34 -1.47 -9.38 2.87
C THR A 34 -1.09 -7.92 2.57
N HIS A 35 -1.45 -7.01 3.48
CA HIS A 35 -1.22 -5.56 3.43
C HIS A 35 -1.29 -4.99 4.88
N THR A 36 -0.96 -3.72 5.08
CA THR A 36 -0.93 -3.08 6.42
C THR A 36 -2.24 -2.35 6.77
N SER A 37 -3.20 -2.32 5.85
CA SER A 37 -4.56 -1.78 6.04
C SER A 37 -5.34 -2.32 7.25
N PRO A 38 -5.14 -3.56 7.78
CA PRO A 38 -5.82 -4.00 9.00
C PRO A 38 -5.58 -3.07 10.19
N VAL A 39 -4.41 -2.42 10.26
CA VAL A 39 -4.11 -1.43 11.31
C VAL A 39 -4.98 -0.19 11.13
N GLN A 40 -5.19 0.26 9.90
CA GLN A 40 -6.05 1.40 9.59
C GLN A 40 -7.52 1.13 9.96
N ILE A 41 -8.03 -0.06 9.66
CA ILE A 41 -9.39 -0.48 10.07
C ILE A 41 -9.54 -0.42 11.60
N ARG A 42 -8.56 -0.96 12.35
CA ARG A 42 -8.58 -0.91 13.82
C ARG A 42 -8.57 0.53 14.33
N THR A 43 -7.71 1.38 13.79
CA THR A 43 -7.66 2.80 14.16
C THR A 43 -8.99 3.50 13.88
N MET A 44 -9.63 3.26 12.73
CA MET A 44 -10.93 3.85 12.40
C MET A 44 -12.04 3.39 13.35
N LEU A 45 -12.05 2.11 13.73
CA LEU A 45 -13.02 1.57 14.69
C LEU A 45 -12.83 2.11 16.10
N GLU A 46 -11.58 2.31 16.53
CA GLU A 46 -11.25 2.78 17.88
C GLU A 46 -11.38 4.28 18.05
N GLN A 47 -10.99 5.06 17.03
CA GLN A 47 -10.81 6.51 17.14
C GLN A 47 -11.81 7.34 16.31
N GLY A 48 -12.48 6.73 15.32
CA GLY A 48 -13.33 7.46 14.38
C GLY A 48 -12.52 8.39 13.46
N ALA A 49 -13.11 9.52 13.06
CA ALA A 49 -12.45 10.52 12.21
C ALA A 49 -12.34 11.88 12.95
N PRO A 50 -11.32 12.72 12.68
CA PRO A 50 -10.33 12.62 11.59
C PRO A 50 -9.11 11.73 11.92
N ILE A 51 -8.48 11.19 10.87
CA ILE A 51 -7.29 10.34 10.97
C ILE A 51 -6.21 10.81 9.99
N ARG A 52 -4.95 10.82 10.45
CA ARG A 52 -3.76 10.93 9.61
C ARG A 52 -2.74 9.94 10.13
N MET A 53 -2.43 8.89 9.38
CA MET A 53 -1.53 7.85 9.85
C MET A 53 -0.72 7.21 8.74
N ILE A 54 0.41 6.62 9.13
CA ILE A 54 1.26 5.78 8.29
C ILE A 54 1.44 4.44 9.03
N ALA A 55 1.29 3.33 8.31
CA ALA A 55 1.36 1.97 8.81
C ALA A 55 2.44 1.18 8.06
N PRO A 56 3.71 1.22 8.52
CA PRO A 56 4.76 0.36 8.00
C PRO A 56 4.65 -1.05 8.60
N GLY A 57 5.00 -2.08 7.84
CA GLY A 57 5.10 -3.42 8.38
C GLY A 57 5.36 -4.52 7.36
N ARG A 58 5.73 -5.70 7.88
CA ARG A 58 5.83 -6.94 7.10
C ARG A 58 4.45 -7.43 6.67
N VAL A 59 4.35 -7.85 5.43
CA VAL A 59 3.15 -8.41 4.80
C VAL A 59 3.55 -9.68 4.04
N TYR A 60 2.57 -10.55 3.79
CA TYR A 60 2.81 -11.90 3.28
C TYR A 60 1.88 -12.21 2.13
N ARG A 61 2.42 -12.81 1.06
CA ARG A 61 1.66 -13.27 -0.12
C ARG A 61 2.23 -14.59 -0.59
N CYS A 62 1.39 -15.44 -1.17
CA CYS A 62 1.82 -16.74 -1.68
C CYS A 62 2.44 -16.64 -3.09
N ASP A 63 3.24 -15.59 -3.32
CA ASP A 63 4.00 -15.36 -4.55
C ASP A 63 5.49 -15.45 -4.27
N SER A 64 6.24 -16.15 -5.13
CA SER A 64 7.70 -16.20 -5.03
C SER A 64 8.34 -16.32 -6.42
N ASP A 65 9.02 -15.24 -6.83
CA ASP A 65 9.83 -15.18 -8.04
C ASP A 65 11.02 -14.21 -7.85
N MET A 66 11.69 -13.76 -8.92
CA MET A 66 12.82 -12.83 -8.82
C MET A 66 12.43 -11.42 -8.32
N THR A 67 11.17 -11.05 -8.47
CA THR A 67 10.58 -9.74 -8.14
C THR A 67 9.61 -9.79 -6.97
N HIS A 68 9.23 -11.00 -6.53
CA HIS A 68 8.29 -11.23 -5.44
C HIS A 68 8.88 -12.19 -4.42
N THR A 69 8.77 -11.84 -3.14
CA THR A 69 9.09 -12.72 -2.03
C THR A 69 7.84 -12.98 -1.20
N PRO A 70 7.75 -14.13 -0.53
CA PRO A 70 6.57 -14.49 0.24
C PRO A 70 6.36 -13.60 1.48
N MET A 71 7.39 -12.82 1.86
CA MET A 71 7.34 -11.80 2.88
C MET A 71 8.12 -10.58 2.40
N PHE A 72 7.49 -9.41 2.45
CA PHE A 72 8.12 -8.13 2.11
C PHE A 72 7.58 -7.02 3.03
N HIS A 73 8.15 -5.82 2.95
CA HIS A 73 7.71 -4.70 3.76
C HIS A 73 6.86 -3.73 2.92
N GLN A 74 5.72 -3.35 3.48
CA GLN A 74 4.81 -2.38 2.88
C GLN A 74 4.61 -1.22 3.84
N VAL A 75 4.51 -0.02 3.28
CA VAL A 75 4.04 1.17 4.01
C VAL A 75 2.75 1.63 3.38
N GLU A 76 1.74 1.84 4.20
CA GLU A 76 0.50 2.48 3.77
C GLU A 76 0.25 3.77 4.52
N GLY A 77 -0.30 4.75 3.82
CA GLY A 77 -0.80 5.98 4.41
C GLY A 77 -2.31 6.06 4.32
N LEU A 78 -2.94 6.66 5.32
CA LEU A 78 -4.37 6.97 5.36
C LEU A 78 -4.57 8.39 5.89
N VAL A 79 -5.36 9.17 5.16
CA VAL A 79 -5.89 10.46 5.62
C VAL A 79 -7.39 10.46 5.46
N ILE A 80 -8.11 10.73 6.54
CA ILE A 80 -9.57 10.93 6.57
C ILE A 80 -9.85 12.25 7.28
N ASP A 81 -10.48 13.18 6.58
CA ASP A 81 -10.91 14.47 7.12
C ASP A 81 -12.04 15.06 6.27
N LYS A 82 -12.59 16.20 6.70
CA LYS A 82 -13.57 16.96 5.92
C LYS A 82 -12.85 17.67 4.76
N GLY A 83 -13.42 17.60 3.56
CA GLY A 83 -12.90 18.31 2.38
C GLY A 83 -11.63 17.71 1.76
N VAL A 84 -11.32 16.45 2.05
CA VAL A 84 -10.20 15.73 1.41
C VAL A 84 -10.61 15.31 0.00
N SER A 85 -9.76 15.63 -0.98
CA SER A 85 -10.00 15.35 -2.40
C SER A 85 -8.86 14.59 -3.05
N PHE A 86 -9.10 14.08 -4.26
CA PHE A 86 -8.06 13.42 -5.07
C PHE A 86 -6.92 14.37 -5.43
N ALA A 87 -7.18 15.69 -5.50
CA ALA A 87 -6.12 16.67 -5.70
C ALA A 87 -5.11 16.68 -4.53
N ASN A 88 -5.59 16.49 -3.29
CA ASN A 88 -4.72 16.38 -2.12
C ASN A 88 -3.83 15.13 -2.20
N LEU A 89 -4.40 13.99 -2.58
CA LEU A 89 -3.65 12.75 -2.80
C LEU A 89 -2.53 12.96 -3.82
N LYS A 90 -2.85 13.53 -5.00
CA LYS A 90 -1.85 13.81 -6.04
C LYS A 90 -0.73 14.71 -5.54
N ALA A 91 -1.06 15.78 -4.81
CA ALA A 91 -0.09 16.72 -4.29
C ALA A 91 0.86 16.07 -3.27
N VAL A 92 0.31 15.28 -2.33
CA VAL A 92 1.12 14.60 -1.30
C VAL A 92 2.04 13.56 -1.92
N LEU A 93 1.55 12.77 -2.88
CA LEU A 93 2.38 11.79 -3.56
C LEU A 93 3.47 12.45 -4.42
N ASN A 94 3.17 13.55 -5.10
CA ASN A 94 4.19 14.30 -5.84
C ASN A 94 5.31 14.80 -4.92
N GLN A 95 4.94 15.42 -3.80
CA GLN A 95 5.91 15.90 -2.81
C GLN A 95 6.73 14.76 -2.19
N PHE A 96 6.09 13.63 -1.91
CA PHE A 96 6.77 12.44 -1.38
C PHE A 96 7.83 11.93 -2.36
N VAL A 97 7.48 11.77 -3.64
CA VAL A 97 8.40 11.24 -4.65
C VAL A 97 9.58 12.19 -4.88
N GLU A 98 9.33 13.49 -5.01
CA GLU A 98 10.40 14.49 -5.14
C GLU A 98 11.33 14.50 -3.93
N ALA A 99 10.77 14.37 -2.71
CA ALA A 99 11.57 14.29 -1.49
C ALA A 99 12.36 12.97 -1.38
N PHE A 100 11.77 11.84 -1.81
CA PHE A 100 12.40 10.52 -1.70
C PHE A 100 13.54 10.33 -2.71
N PHE A 101 13.35 10.80 -3.94
CA PHE A 101 14.38 10.71 -5.00
C PHE A 101 15.32 11.92 -5.03
N GLU A 102 15.07 12.94 -4.21
CA GLU A 102 15.88 14.17 -4.12
C GLU A 102 16.05 14.89 -5.47
N ALA A 103 15.07 14.73 -6.36
CA ALA A 103 15.09 15.25 -7.71
C ALA A 103 13.68 15.63 -8.18
N PRO A 104 13.55 16.62 -9.09
CA PRO A 104 12.32 16.84 -9.81
C PRO A 104 11.95 15.57 -10.57
N THR A 105 10.81 14.98 -10.25
CA THR A 105 10.33 13.73 -10.85
C THR A 105 9.01 13.97 -11.55
N GLN A 106 8.76 13.23 -12.63
CA GLN A 106 7.45 13.23 -13.27
C GLN A 106 6.63 12.08 -12.72
N LEU A 107 5.47 12.41 -12.14
CA LEU A 107 4.51 11.45 -11.63
C LEU A 107 3.34 11.31 -12.61
N ARG A 108 3.04 10.06 -13.02
CA ARG A 108 1.88 9.73 -13.85
C ARG A 108 0.90 8.89 -13.05
N PHE A 109 -0.35 9.29 -13.03
CA PHE A 109 -1.44 8.53 -12.44
C PHE A 109 -2.18 7.78 -13.54
N ARG A 110 -2.24 6.45 -13.43
CA ARG A 110 -3.05 5.59 -14.29
C ARG A 110 -4.26 5.10 -13.52
N PRO A 111 -5.48 5.13 -14.10
CA PRO A 111 -6.63 4.47 -13.50
C PRO A 111 -6.29 3.00 -13.22
N SER A 112 -6.61 2.54 -12.01
CA SER A 112 -6.50 1.15 -11.60
C SER A 112 -7.74 0.80 -10.76
N TYR A 113 -7.77 -0.38 -10.17
CA TYR A 113 -8.89 -0.85 -9.35
C TYR A 113 -8.37 -1.48 -8.05
N PHE A 114 -8.84 -0.96 -6.92
CA PHE A 114 -8.72 -1.60 -5.62
C PHE A 114 -10.10 -1.60 -4.94
N PRO A 115 -10.59 -2.74 -4.40
CA PRO A 115 -11.94 -2.81 -3.81
C PRO A 115 -12.20 -1.79 -2.68
N PHE A 116 -11.15 -1.35 -2.01
CA PHE A 116 -11.20 -0.40 -0.88
C PHE A 116 -11.08 1.07 -1.29
N THR A 117 -10.90 1.39 -2.58
CA THR A 117 -10.82 2.78 -3.06
C THR A 117 -11.63 3.04 -4.34
N GLU A 118 -12.23 4.23 -4.46
CA GLU A 118 -12.92 4.71 -5.66
C GLU A 118 -12.98 6.26 -5.67
N PRO A 119 -12.36 6.95 -6.63
CA PRO A 119 -11.53 6.42 -7.72
C PRO A 119 -10.18 5.85 -7.23
N SER A 120 -9.72 4.81 -7.92
CA SER A 120 -8.44 4.13 -7.72
C SER A 120 -7.41 4.49 -8.80
N ALA A 121 -6.13 4.55 -8.43
CA ALA A 121 -5.03 4.83 -9.35
C ALA A 121 -3.72 4.15 -8.93
N GLU A 122 -2.93 3.76 -9.93
CA GLU A 122 -1.51 3.47 -9.77
C GLU A 122 -0.70 4.72 -10.10
N ALA A 123 0.40 4.94 -9.38
CA ALA A 123 1.32 6.02 -9.66
C ALA A 123 2.66 5.48 -10.18
N ASP A 124 3.07 5.99 -11.34
CA ASP A 124 4.34 5.69 -11.96
C ASP A 124 5.27 6.90 -11.90
N VAL A 125 6.56 6.65 -11.69
CA VAL A 125 7.63 7.67 -11.76
C VAL A 125 8.46 7.48 -13.02
N LEU A 126 8.80 8.58 -13.67
CA LEU A 126 9.75 8.58 -14.78
C LEU A 126 11.18 8.54 -14.24
N LEU A 127 11.91 7.47 -14.55
CA LEU A 127 13.32 7.33 -14.22
C LEU A 127 14.19 8.13 -15.19
N GLU A 128 15.44 8.43 -14.80
CA GLU A 128 16.41 9.15 -15.64
C GLU A 128 16.68 8.46 -16.99
N ASN A 129 16.55 7.14 -17.04
CA ASN A 129 16.69 6.34 -18.27
C ASN A 129 15.46 6.41 -19.20
N GLY A 130 14.47 7.25 -18.88
CA GLY A 130 13.25 7.47 -19.68
C GLY A 130 12.17 6.39 -19.53
N LYS A 131 12.33 5.42 -18.61
CA LYS A 131 11.32 4.38 -18.37
C LYS A 131 10.36 4.79 -17.26
N TRP A 132 9.08 4.50 -17.47
CA TRP A 132 8.05 4.61 -16.44
C TRP A 132 8.06 3.37 -15.56
N LEU A 133 7.87 3.59 -14.28
CA LEU A 133 7.92 2.56 -13.29
C LEU A 133 6.84 2.78 -12.24
N GLU A 134 6.00 1.78 -12.04
CA GLU A 134 5.02 1.76 -10.96
C GLU A 134 5.71 1.72 -9.60
N ILE A 135 5.35 2.66 -8.73
CA ILE A 135 5.93 2.78 -7.37
C ILE A 135 4.92 2.54 -6.25
N LEU A 136 3.62 2.74 -6.50
CA LEU A 136 2.57 2.62 -5.50
C LEU A 136 1.17 2.50 -6.12
N GLY A 137 0.24 1.93 -5.33
CA GLY A 137 -1.19 2.02 -5.54
C GLY A 137 -1.82 3.05 -4.60
N CYS A 138 -2.85 3.76 -5.04
CA CYS A 138 -3.54 4.77 -4.25
C CYS A 138 -4.99 4.98 -4.68
N GLY A 139 -5.76 5.71 -3.89
CA GLY A 139 -7.11 6.11 -4.27
C GLY A 139 -7.87 6.80 -3.15
N MET A 140 -9.08 7.28 -3.48
CA MET A 140 -10.01 7.80 -2.48
C MET A 140 -10.67 6.63 -1.74
N VAL A 141 -10.76 6.66 -0.42
CA VAL A 141 -11.33 5.56 0.37
C VAL A 141 -12.77 5.31 -0.05
N HIS A 142 -13.09 4.06 -0.38
CA HIS A 142 -14.41 3.68 -0.87
C HIS A 142 -15.47 3.93 0.22
N PRO A 143 -16.65 4.49 -0.09
CA PRO A 143 -17.69 4.80 0.90
C PRO A 143 -18.11 3.61 1.78
N ASN A 144 -18.16 2.40 1.21
CA ASN A 144 -18.42 1.17 1.98
C ASN A 144 -17.39 0.93 3.09
N VAL A 145 -16.10 1.21 2.84
CA VAL A 145 -15.05 1.02 3.85
C VAL A 145 -15.27 1.96 5.03
N LEU A 146 -15.64 3.22 4.77
CA LEU A 146 -15.99 4.19 5.82
C LEU A 146 -17.23 3.75 6.61
N ARG A 147 -18.29 3.32 5.91
CA ARG A 147 -19.52 2.82 6.57
C ARG A 147 -19.26 1.58 7.42
N ASN A 148 -18.41 0.66 6.96
CA ASN A 148 -18.05 -0.56 7.69
C ASN A 148 -17.39 -0.30 9.06
N VAL A 149 -16.81 0.89 9.24
CA VAL A 149 -16.15 1.30 10.49
C VAL A 149 -16.89 2.45 11.20
N GLY A 150 -18.12 2.77 10.79
CA GLY A 150 -18.96 3.77 11.44
C GLY A 150 -18.61 5.23 11.12
N ILE A 151 -17.85 5.48 10.05
CA ILE A 151 -17.57 6.84 9.56
C ILE A 151 -18.58 7.20 8.45
N ASP A 152 -19.21 8.37 8.58
CA ASP A 152 -20.17 8.88 7.59
C ASP A 152 -19.43 9.43 6.33
N PRO A 153 -19.60 8.79 5.15
CA PRO A 153 -18.94 9.22 3.92
C PRO A 153 -19.49 10.53 3.34
N ASP A 154 -20.67 11.00 3.77
CA ASP A 154 -21.22 12.30 3.35
C ASP A 154 -20.57 13.47 4.11
N VAL A 155 -19.97 13.18 5.28
CA VAL A 155 -19.27 14.16 6.11
C VAL A 155 -17.76 14.08 5.95
N TYR A 156 -17.21 12.87 5.93
CA TYR A 156 -15.78 12.60 5.89
C TYR A 156 -15.38 11.91 4.60
N GLN A 157 -14.27 12.38 4.01
CA GLN A 157 -13.65 11.76 2.86
C GLN A 157 -12.19 11.48 3.19
N GLY A 158 -11.55 10.63 2.40
CA GLY A 158 -10.16 10.30 2.64
C GLY A 158 -9.49 9.69 1.44
N TYR A 159 -8.18 9.65 1.48
CA TYR A 159 -7.38 8.88 0.53
C TYR A 159 -6.46 7.92 1.29
N ALA A 160 -6.11 6.84 0.60
CA ALA A 160 -5.11 5.89 1.03
C ALA A 160 -4.09 5.66 -0.08
N PHE A 161 -2.89 5.25 0.30
CA PHE A 161 -1.83 4.82 -0.62
C PHE A 161 -1.02 3.69 0.01
N GLY A 162 -0.43 2.83 -0.82
CA GLY A 162 0.41 1.72 -0.38
C GLY A 162 1.60 1.53 -1.31
N MET A 163 2.79 1.36 -0.73
CA MET A 163 4.05 1.20 -1.45
C MET A 163 4.92 0.12 -0.83
N GLY A 164 5.61 -0.66 -1.66
CA GLY A 164 6.58 -1.66 -1.23
C GLY A 164 7.94 -1.02 -0.93
N ILE A 165 8.52 -1.30 0.23
CA ILE A 165 9.80 -0.71 0.65
C ILE A 165 10.95 -1.26 -0.18
N GLU A 166 11.01 -2.58 -0.36
CA GLU A 166 12.07 -3.23 -1.15
C GLU A 166 12.09 -2.69 -2.56
N ARG A 167 10.91 -2.53 -3.18
CA ARG A 167 10.77 -1.98 -4.52
C ARG A 167 11.36 -0.57 -4.60
N LEU A 168 11.05 0.31 -3.66
CA LEU A 168 11.64 1.65 -3.60
C LEU A 168 13.14 1.64 -3.33
N ALA A 169 13.62 0.77 -2.44
CA ALA A 169 15.05 0.62 -2.13
C ALA A 169 15.85 0.11 -3.34
N MET A 170 15.32 -0.84 -4.10
CA MET A 170 15.92 -1.32 -5.35
C MET A 170 16.20 -0.16 -6.29
N PHE A 171 15.25 0.77 -6.44
CA PHE A 171 15.44 1.91 -7.34
C PHE A 171 16.35 2.99 -6.78
N ARG A 172 16.23 3.30 -5.49
CA ARG A 172 17.07 4.34 -4.88
C ARG A 172 18.55 3.97 -4.91
N TYR A 173 18.87 2.68 -4.81
CA TYR A 173 20.24 2.19 -4.66
C TYR A 173 20.73 1.30 -5.81
N GLY A 174 19.91 1.03 -6.82
CA GLY A 174 20.28 0.20 -7.97
C GLY A 174 20.49 -1.28 -7.61
N VAL A 175 19.59 -1.86 -6.80
CA VAL A 175 19.63 -3.30 -6.49
C VAL A 175 18.78 -4.06 -7.50
N ASP A 176 19.38 -5.02 -8.20
CA ASP A 176 18.75 -5.72 -9.32
C ASP A 176 17.96 -6.97 -8.92
N ASP A 177 18.18 -7.50 -7.70
CA ASP A 177 17.55 -8.73 -7.20
C ASP A 177 16.97 -8.53 -5.81
N LEU A 178 15.67 -8.73 -5.66
CA LEU A 178 14.94 -8.50 -4.42
C LEU A 178 15.33 -9.52 -3.33
N ARG A 179 15.84 -10.70 -3.70
CA ARG A 179 16.24 -11.75 -2.74
C ARG A 179 17.42 -11.32 -1.86
N LEU A 180 18.27 -10.42 -2.37
CA LEU A 180 19.44 -9.90 -1.64
C LEU A 180 19.06 -9.22 -0.32
N PHE A 181 17.86 -8.64 -0.21
CA PHE A 181 17.38 -8.06 1.04
C PHE A 181 17.12 -9.09 2.14
N PHE A 182 16.93 -10.36 1.80
CA PHE A 182 16.57 -11.43 2.73
C PHE A 182 17.68 -12.47 2.94
N ASP A 183 18.67 -12.53 2.03
CA ASP A 183 19.84 -13.39 2.16
C ASP A 183 20.78 -12.97 3.31
N ASN A 184 20.73 -11.69 3.70
CA ASN A 184 21.55 -11.11 4.77
C ASN A 184 23.07 -11.29 4.57
N ASP A 185 23.54 -11.28 3.32
CA ASP A 185 24.97 -11.31 3.01
C ASP A 185 25.66 -10.04 3.56
N LEU A 186 26.66 -10.22 4.43
CA LEU A 186 27.41 -9.13 5.04
C LEU A 186 28.11 -8.23 4.01
N GLN A 187 28.49 -8.75 2.84
CA GLN A 187 29.08 -7.96 1.76
C GLN A 187 28.07 -7.03 1.11
N PHE A 188 26.83 -7.49 0.92
CA PHE A 188 25.73 -6.66 0.44
C PHE A 188 25.36 -5.60 1.48
N LEU A 189 25.11 -6.01 2.73
CA LEU A 189 24.67 -5.11 3.80
C LEU A 189 25.67 -3.98 4.10
N ARG A 190 26.98 -4.23 3.94
CA ARG A 190 28.02 -3.21 4.16
C ARG A 190 28.00 -2.05 3.16
N GLN A 191 27.31 -2.18 2.04
CA GLN A 191 27.20 -1.12 1.02
C GLN A 191 26.29 0.04 1.46
N PHE A 192 25.44 -0.18 2.48
CA PHE A 192 24.40 0.77 2.93
C PHE A 192 24.71 1.39 4.30
N LYS A 193 25.99 1.62 4.61
CA LYS A 193 26.41 2.26 5.87
C LYS A 193 26.21 3.77 5.88
#